data_AF-A0A9P5U0T6-F1
#
_entry.id   AF-A0A9P5U0T6-F1
#
_cell.length_a   1.000
_cell.length_b   1.000
_cell.length_c   1.000
_cell.angle_alpha   90.00
_cell.angle_beta   90.00
_cell.angle_gamma   90.00
#
_symmetry.space_group_name_H-M   'P 1'
#
loop_
_entity.id
_entity.type
_entity.pdbx_description
1 polymer ?
#
loop_
_entity_poly.entity_id
_entity_poly.type
_entity_poly.pdbx_seq_one_letter_code
_entity_poly.pdbx_strand_id
1 'polypeptide(L)'
;MLFEESGIIAAYGKERTYTVIGAAVIKNGLHKRPVLVLFIIQVILILACVLQIAVVNGNLLDILFCFMMDPNLDFDQDLADKSTACDVRNNVWATLLGWPGNLSLVIGDSVVVWRAWTLWEHHTGVQWMLVIFGICNGVANIVANLYSSISDITDPTIRMVLQKFYLILSLVLNILATMLIAYKIWLVLWNLKLKHRNINGPFKSNKTFVKDPRVTHANWKYSSWVDLTRLDFVQ
;
A
#
# COMPACT_ATOMS: atom_id res chain seq x y z
N MET A 1 25.26 17.33 -35.23
CA MET A 1 24.24 16.42 -35.78
C MET A 1 24.45 14.94 -35.42
N LEU A 2 25.65 14.44 -35.12
CA LEU A 2 25.85 13.02 -34.77
C LEU A 2 25.62 12.64 -33.28
N PHE A 3 25.24 13.59 -32.43
CA PHE A 3 24.99 13.35 -31.00
C PHE A 3 23.50 13.16 -30.64
N GLU A 4 22.59 13.29 -31.60
CA GLU A 4 21.14 13.14 -31.36
C GLU A 4 20.64 11.71 -31.58
N GLU A 5 21.28 10.92 -32.45
CA GLU A 5 20.81 9.56 -32.77
C GLU A 5 21.12 8.53 -31.66
N SER A 6 22.14 8.75 -30.85
CA SER A 6 22.50 7.83 -29.76
C SER A 6 21.50 7.84 -28.58
N GLY A 7 20.76 8.96 -28.40
CA GLY A 7 19.71 9.07 -27.38
C GLY A 7 18.44 8.29 -27.73
N ILE A 8 18.10 8.21 -29.03
CA ILE A 8 16.85 7.57 -29.50
C ILE A 8 16.93 6.05 -29.35
N ILE A 9 18.11 5.44 -29.58
CA ILE A 9 18.30 3.99 -29.45
C ILE A 9 18.28 3.54 -27.98
N ALA A 10 18.79 4.36 -27.06
CA ALA A 10 18.75 4.08 -25.62
C ALA A 10 17.33 4.18 -25.02
N ALA A 11 16.50 5.10 -25.53
CA ALA A 11 15.11 5.23 -25.12
C ALA A 11 14.26 4.01 -25.56
N TYR A 12 14.45 3.53 -26.79
CA TYR A 12 13.72 2.38 -27.35
C TYR A 12 14.04 1.05 -26.64
N GLY A 13 15.26 0.87 -26.14
CA GLY A 13 15.63 -0.32 -25.38
C GLY A 13 14.88 -0.45 -24.06
N LYS A 14 14.55 0.68 -23.41
CA LYS A 14 13.94 0.71 -22.07
C LYS A 14 12.49 0.25 -22.08
N GLU A 15 11.70 0.60 -23.11
CA GLU A 15 10.28 0.22 -23.21
C GLU A 15 10.06 -1.29 -23.42
N ARG A 16 10.97 -1.97 -24.13
CA ARG A 16 10.91 -3.43 -24.29
C ARG A 16 11.18 -4.18 -23.00
N THR A 17 12.03 -3.65 -22.13
CA THR A 17 12.36 -4.32 -20.86
C THR A 17 11.16 -4.32 -19.91
N TYR A 18 10.41 -3.21 -19.82
CA TYR A 18 9.23 -3.13 -18.95
C TYR A 18 8.09 -4.04 -19.41
N THR A 19 7.88 -4.16 -20.72
CA THR A 19 6.84 -5.04 -21.28
C THR A 19 7.14 -6.53 -21.08
N VAL A 20 8.40 -6.94 -21.21
CA VAL A 20 8.82 -8.34 -20.99
C VAL A 20 8.77 -8.72 -19.51
N ILE A 21 9.19 -7.83 -18.60
CA ILE A 21 9.12 -8.07 -17.15
C ILE A 21 7.65 -8.16 -16.71
N GLY A 22 6.79 -7.27 -17.19
CA GLY A 22 5.35 -7.31 -16.92
C GLY A 22 4.72 -8.63 -17.38
N ALA A 23 5.00 -9.07 -18.61
CA ALA A 23 4.50 -10.34 -19.14
C ALA A 23 5.01 -11.56 -18.34
N ALA A 24 6.28 -11.55 -17.91
CA ALA A 24 6.86 -12.65 -17.13
C ALA A 24 6.27 -12.76 -15.72
N VAL A 25 6.03 -11.63 -15.05
CA VAL A 25 5.37 -11.58 -13.73
C VAL A 25 3.93 -12.09 -13.82
N ILE A 26 3.20 -11.68 -14.87
CA ILE A 26 1.82 -12.13 -15.12
C ILE A 26 1.78 -13.64 -15.38
N LYS A 27 2.73 -14.17 -16.16
CA LYS A 27 2.70 -15.58 -16.59
C LYS A 27 3.09 -16.56 -15.49
N ASN A 28 3.98 -16.17 -14.57
CA ASN A 28 4.54 -17.09 -13.57
C ASN A 28 4.05 -16.83 -12.13
N GLY A 29 3.62 -15.61 -11.80
CA GLY A 29 3.29 -15.21 -10.42
C GLY A 29 1.80 -15.24 -10.07
N LEU A 30 0.91 -15.06 -11.05
CA LEU A 30 -0.51 -14.81 -10.79
C LEU A 30 -1.32 -16.02 -10.33
N HIS A 31 -0.80 -17.24 -10.53
CA HIS A 31 -1.55 -18.47 -10.24
C HIS A 31 -1.72 -18.75 -8.74
N LYS A 32 -0.94 -18.08 -7.88
CA LYS A 32 -1.10 -18.17 -6.43
C LYS A 32 -2.26 -17.26 -6.00
N ARG A 33 -3.32 -17.87 -5.44
CA ARG A 33 -4.49 -17.18 -4.88
C ARG A 33 -4.17 -15.90 -4.08
N PRO A 34 -3.19 -15.86 -3.16
CA PRO A 34 -2.88 -14.63 -2.41
C PRO A 34 -2.29 -13.50 -3.27
N VAL A 35 -1.53 -13.83 -4.31
CA VAL A 35 -0.94 -12.83 -5.24
C VAL A 35 -2.03 -12.19 -6.10
N LEU A 36 -2.98 -13.00 -6.57
CA LEU A 36 -4.13 -12.51 -7.33
C LEU A 36 -5.01 -11.57 -6.50
N VAL A 37 -5.28 -11.89 -5.24
CA VAL A 37 -6.02 -11.00 -4.33
C VAL A 37 -5.30 -9.66 -4.13
N LEU A 38 -3.97 -9.70 -3.89
CA LEU A 38 -3.17 -8.48 -3.79
C LEU A 38 -3.19 -7.64 -5.07
N PHE A 39 -3.12 -8.30 -6.23
CA PHE A 39 -3.19 -7.61 -7.52
C PHE A 39 -4.55 -6.92 -7.71
N ILE A 40 -5.65 -7.60 -7.40
CA ILE A 40 -7.00 -7.03 -7.48
C ILE A 40 -7.12 -5.81 -6.54
N ILE A 41 -6.67 -5.94 -5.29
CA ILE A 41 -6.69 -4.83 -4.33
C ILE A 41 -5.84 -3.65 -4.83
N GLN A 42 -4.66 -3.91 -5.41
CA GLN A 42 -3.79 -2.88 -5.97
C GLN A 42 -4.45 -2.16 -7.15
N VAL A 43 -5.13 -2.89 -8.03
CA VAL A 43 -5.88 -2.29 -9.15
C VAL A 43 -7.03 -1.42 -8.64
N ILE A 44 -7.76 -1.88 -7.62
CA ILE A 44 -8.83 -1.09 -6.98
C ILE A 44 -8.25 0.19 -6.36
N LEU A 45 -7.10 0.13 -5.69
CA LEU A 45 -6.41 1.29 -5.14
C LEU A 45 -5.99 2.29 -6.21
N ILE A 46 -5.44 1.81 -7.33
CA ILE A 46 -5.06 2.66 -8.46
C ILE A 46 -6.31 3.33 -9.05
N LEU A 47 -7.39 2.57 -9.25
CA LEU A 47 -8.65 3.11 -9.75
C LEU A 47 -9.23 4.18 -8.81
N ALA A 48 -9.20 3.94 -7.50
CA ALA A 48 -9.63 4.90 -6.49
C ALA A 48 -8.78 6.18 -6.52
N CYS A 49 -7.46 6.04 -6.70
CA CYS A 49 -6.54 7.17 -6.84
C CYS A 49 -6.83 7.98 -8.12
N VAL A 50 -7.05 7.31 -9.25
CA VAL A 50 -7.42 7.97 -10.52
C VAL A 50 -8.75 8.70 -10.38
N LEU A 51 -9.75 8.08 -9.73
CA LEU A 51 -11.03 8.73 -9.45
C LEU A 51 -10.85 9.97 -8.58
N GLN A 52 -10.02 9.90 -7.53
CA GLN A 52 -9.73 11.04 -6.67
C GLN A 52 -9.10 12.20 -7.45
N ILE A 53 -8.11 11.91 -8.30
CA ILE A 53 -7.50 12.93 -9.18
C ILE A 53 -8.54 13.53 -10.13
N ALA A 54 -9.40 12.70 -10.72
CA ALA A 54 -10.45 13.15 -11.62
C ALA A 54 -11.46 14.07 -10.91
N VAL A 55 -11.87 13.74 -9.69
CA VAL A 55 -12.80 14.54 -8.90
C VAL A 55 -12.16 15.88 -8.47
N VAL A 56 -10.90 15.87 -8.03
CA VAL A 56 -10.18 17.12 -7.68
C VAL A 56 -10.06 18.04 -8.90
N ASN A 57 -9.69 17.48 -10.06
CA ASN A 57 -9.60 18.25 -11.29
C ASN A 57 -10.97 18.72 -11.79
N GLY A 58 -12.02 17.90 -11.63
CA GLY A 58 -13.40 18.26 -11.97
C GLY A 58 -13.89 19.45 -11.15
N ASN A 59 -13.63 19.45 -9.84
CA ASN A 59 -14.00 20.57 -8.96
C ASN A 59 -13.31 21.88 -9.37
N LEU A 60 -12.01 21.82 -9.70
CA LEU A 60 -11.27 23.00 -10.18
C LEU A 60 -11.80 23.51 -11.53
N LEU A 61 -12.07 22.61 -12.47
CA LEU A 61 -12.63 22.98 -13.78
C LEU A 61 -14.02 23.59 -13.65
N ASP A 62 -14.85 23.08 -12.75
CA ASP A 62 -16.20 23.60 -12.54
C ASP A 62 -16.18 25.00 -11.90
N ILE A 63 -15.33 25.24 -10.90
CA ILE A 63 -15.10 26.58 -10.34
C ILE A 63 -14.64 27.55 -11.45
N LEU A 64 -13.66 27.13 -12.26
CA LEU A 64 -13.14 27.93 -13.38
C LEU A 64 -14.24 28.24 -14.42
N PHE A 65 -15.09 27.26 -14.71
CA PHE A 65 -16.22 27.41 -15.63
C PHE A 65 -17.29 28.35 -15.06
N CYS A 66 -17.59 28.26 -13.77
CA CYS A 66 -18.51 29.15 -13.06
C CYS A 66 -18.04 30.62 -13.17
N PHE A 67 -16.74 30.87 -12.95
CA PHE A 67 -16.15 32.21 -13.12
C PHE A 67 -16.19 32.73 -14.56
N MET A 68 -16.05 31.87 -15.56
CA MET A 68 -16.05 32.28 -16.97
C MET A 68 -17.45 32.49 -17.56
N MET A 69 -18.45 31.75 -17.08
CA MET A 69 -19.76 31.66 -17.74
C MET A 69 -20.87 32.44 -17.06
N ASP A 70 -20.62 33.09 -15.92
CA ASP A 70 -21.64 33.92 -15.27
C ASP A 70 -21.50 35.39 -15.70
N PRO A 71 -22.33 35.87 -16.64
CA PRO A 71 -22.28 37.26 -17.10
C PRO A 71 -22.81 38.26 -16.08
N ASN A 72 -23.47 37.80 -15.01
CA ASN A 72 -24.05 38.67 -13.98
C ASN A 72 -23.10 38.93 -12.82
N LEU A 73 -21.92 38.30 -12.84
CA LEU A 73 -20.92 38.44 -11.79
C LEU A 73 -20.12 39.73 -12.03
N ASP A 74 -20.57 40.81 -11.38
CA ASP A 74 -19.93 42.12 -11.46
C ASP A 74 -18.47 42.05 -11.00
N PHE A 75 -17.54 42.66 -11.74
CA PHE A 75 -16.10 42.49 -11.50
C PHE A 75 -15.68 43.03 -10.12
N ASP A 76 -16.45 44.00 -9.60
CA ASP A 76 -16.19 44.70 -8.34
C ASP A 76 -16.57 43.91 -7.07
N GLN A 77 -17.31 42.81 -7.20
CA GLN A 77 -17.67 41.99 -6.04
C GLN A 77 -16.47 41.15 -5.54
N ASP A 78 -16.30 41.08 -4.21
CA ASP A 78 -15.15 40.44 -3.56
C ASP A 78 -15.00 38.97 -3.99
N LEU A 79 -13.76 38.55 -4.25
CA LEU A 79 -13.44 37.23 -4.80
C LEU A 79 -13.90 36.10 -3.85
N ALA A 80 -13.93 36.38 -2.55
CA ALA A 80 -14.42 35.47 -1.52
C ALA A 80 -15.93 35.18 -1.67
N ASP A 81 -16.74 36.21 -1.87
CA ASP A 81 -18.20 36.09 -2.04
C ASP A 81 -18.54 35.35 -3.35
N LYS A 82 -17.73 35.55 -4.41
CA LYS A 82 -17.89 34.83 -5.68
C LYS A 82 -17.62 33.34 -5.54
N SER A 83 -16.53 33.00 -4.85
CA SER A 83 -16.17 31.59 -4.63
C SER A 83 -17.22 30.84 -3.83
N THR A 84 -17.79 31.47 -2.80
CA THR A 84 -18.83 30.84 -1.96
C THR A 84 -20.14 30.63 -2.71
N ALA A 85 -20.55 31.56 -3.59
CA ALA A 85 -21.75 31.38 -4.42
C ALA A 85 -21.61 30.22 -5.42
N CYS A 86 -20.44 30.05 -6.05
CA CYS A 86 -20.15 28.91 -6.91
C CYS A 86 -20.04 27.59 -6.11
N ASP A 87 -19.49 27.63 -4.88
CA ASP A 87 -19.29 26.45 -4.04
C ASP A 87 -20.62 25.81 -3.60
N VAL A 88 -21.63 26.62 -3.28
CA VAL A 88 -22.99 26.13 -2.92
C VAL A 88 -23.61 25.30 -4.05
N ARG A 89 -23.36 25.68 -5.31
CA ARG A 89 -23.84 24.96 -6.50
C ARG A 89 -23.07 23.66 -6.73
N ASN A 90 -21.86 23.55 -6.18
CA ASN A 90 -20.93 22.43 -6.39
C ASN A 90 -20.96 21.30 -5.36
N ASN A 91 -22.02 21.26 -4.55
CA ASN A 91 -22.17 20.29 -3.47
C ASN A 91 -22.06 18.81 -3.93
N VAL A 92 -22.35 18.51 -5.20
CA VAL A 92 -22.21 17.16 -5.77
C VAL A 92 -20.74 16.71 -5.80
N TRP A 93 -19.81 17.58 -6.21
CA TRP A 93 -18.39 17.26 -6.26
C TRP A 93 -17.78 17.18 -4.86
N ALA A 94 -18.19 18.07 -3.96
CA ALA A 94 -17.77 18.03 -2.55
C ALA A 94 -18.17 16.71 -1.87
N THR A 95 -19.39 16.24 -2.12
CA THR A 95 -19.87 14.94 -1.63
C THR A 95 -19.09 13.78 -2.24
N LEU A 96 -18.77 13.85 -3.53
CA LEU A 96 -17.95 12.85 -4.24
C LEU A 96 -16.47 12.87 -3.82
N LEU A 97 -15.94 13.99 -3.30
CA LEU A 97 -14.54 14.10 -2.84
C LEU A 97 -14.28 13.36 -1.53
N GLY A 98 -15.25 13.36 -0.60
CA GLY A 98 -15.05 12.79 0.74
C GLY A 98 -14.84 11.28 0.74
N TRP A 99 -15.53 10.55 -0.14
CA TRP A 99 -15.57 9.08 -0.10
C TRP A 99 -14.29 8.39 -0.64
N PRO A 100 -13.75 8.76 -1.82
CA PRO A 100 -12.59 8.07 -2.39
C PRO A 100 -11.33 8.18 -1.54
N GLY A 101 -11.09 9.35 -0.93
CA GLY A 101 -9.92 9.56 -0.07
C GLY A 101 -9.96 8.71 1.20
N ASN A 102 -11.14 8.53 1.78
CA ASN A 102 -11.30 7.71 2.98
C ASN A 102 -11.26 6.22 2.67
N LEU A 103 -11.77 5.80 1.51
CA LEU A 103 -11.67 4.41 1.04
C LEU A 103 -10.23 4.04 0.72
N SER A 104 -9.46 4.92 0.07
CA SER A 104 -8.07 4.64 -0.29
C SER A 104 -7.19 4.44 0.94
N LEU A 105 -7.42 5.21 2.02
CA LEU A 105 -6.75 5.03 3.31
C LEU A 105 -7.09 3.68 3.95
N VAL A 106 -8.37 3.31 4.06
CA VAL A 106 -8.77 2.01 4.65
C VAL A 106 -8.25 0.83 3.85
N ILE A 107 -8.30 0.90 2.52
CA ILE A 107 -7.80 -0.18 1.68
C ILE A 107 -6.27 -0.26 1.80
N GLY A 108 -5.57 0.87 1.82
CA GLY A 108 -4.12 0.94 2.05
C GLY A 108 -3.71 0.27 3.37
N ASP A 109 -4.40 0.63 4.45
CA ASP A 109 -4.21 0.06 5.78
C ASP A 109 -4.48 -1.46 5.80
N SER A 110 -5.53 -1.89 5.10
CA SER A 110 -5.88 -3.32 4.97
C SER A 110 -4.80 -4.11 4.25
N VAL A 111 -4.18 -3.55 3.20
CA VAL A 111 -3.06 -4.19 2.48
C VAL A 111 -1.85 -4.36 3.39
N VAL A 112 -1.54 -3.33 4.18
CA VAL A 112 -0.41 -3.35 5.12
C VAL A 112 -0.65 -4.39 6.24
N VAL A 113 -1.86 -4.42 6.80
CA VAL A 113 -2.28 -5.43 7.78
C VAL A 113 -2.21 -6.84 7.19
N TRP A 114 -2.68 -7.02 5.96
CA TRP A 114 -2.61 -8.30 5.26
C TRP A 114 -1.16 -8.77 5.08
N ARG A 115 -0.24 -7.88 4.69
CA ARG A 115 1.19 -8.21 4.56
C ARG A 115 1.76 -8.69 5.89
N ALA A 116 1.51 -7.96 6.98
CA ALA A 116 1.93 -8.38 8.31
C ALA A 116 1.28 -9.73 8.71
N TRP A 117 -0.01 -9.91 8.43
CA TRP A 117 -0.74 -11.15 8.72
C TRP A 117 -0.10 -12.38 8.08
N THR A 118 0.19 -12.31 6.77
CA THR A 118 0.81 -13.43 6.02
C THR A 118 2.22 -13.76 6.51
N LEU A 119 2.91 -12.82 7.15
CA LEU A 119 4.24 -13.07 7.70
C LEU A 119 4.18 -13.79 9.07
N TRP A 120 3.06 -13.73 9.76
CA TRP A 120 2.88 -14.22 11.13
C TRP A 120 1.93 -15.42 11.22
N GLU A 121 1.93 -16.32 10.22
CA GLU A 121 1.05 -17.51 10.14
C GLU A 121 1.01 -18.39 11.40
N HIS A 122 2.10 -18.43 12.18
CA HIS A 122 2.21 -19.26 13.38
C HIS A 122 1.89 -18.55 14.71
N HIS A 123 1.66 -17.23 14.72
CA HIS A 123 1.41 -16.48 15.95
C HIS A 123 0.02 -15.84 15.92
N THR A 124 -0.96 -16.61 16.38
CA THR A 124 -2.38 -16.22 16.42
C THR A 124 -2.63 -14.92 17.19
N GLY A 125 -1.88 -14.64 18.27
CA GLY A 125 -2.03 -13.41 19.05
C GLY A 125 -1.76 -12.14 18.24
N VAL A 126 -0.70 -12.12 17.44
CA VAL A 126 -0.34 -10.98 16.58
C VAL A 126 -1.37 -10.79 15.47
N GLN A 127 -1.85 -11.90 14.90
CA GLN A 127 -2.93 -11.89 13.91
C GLN A 127 -4.19 -11.24 14.46
N TRP A 128 -4.68 -11.71 15.61
CA TRP A 128 -5.87 -11.12 16.25
C TRP A 128 -5.70 -9.64 16.58
N MET A 129 -4.52 -9.24 17.11
CA MET A 129 -4.22 -7.84 17.37
C MET A 129 -4.34 -6.99 16.09
N LEU A 130 -3.76 -7.43 14.97
CA LEU A 130 -3.82 -6.73 13.69
C LEU A 130 -5.25 -6.61 13.15
N VAL A 131 -6.07 -7.67 13.27
CA VAL A 131 -7.48 -7.62 12.83
C VAL A 131 -8.31 -6.69 13.70
N ILE A 132 -8.14 -6.72 15.02
CA ILE A 132 -8.85 -5.81 15.92
C ILE A 132 -8.50 -4.35 15.58
N PHE A 133 -7.22 -4.06 15.34
CA PHE A 133 -6.77 -2.73 14.97
C PHE A 133 -7.30 -2.29 13.60
N GLY A 134 -7.31 -3.20 12.62
CA GLY A 134 -7.91 -2.96 11.29
C GLY A 134 -9.41 -2.67 11.36
N ILE A 135 -10.17 -3.45 12.15
CA ILE A 135 -11.60 -3.22 12.36
C ILE A 135 -11.83 -1.89 13.06
N CYS A 136 -11.07 -1.58 14.12
CA CYS A 136 -11.16 -0.32 14.85
C CYS A 136 -10.94 0.88 13.92
N ASN A 137 -9.94 0.80 13.05
CA ASN A 137 -9.64 1.82 12.05
C ASN A 137 -10.76 1.96 11.00
N GLY A 138 -11.31 0.85 10.52
CA GLY A 138 -12.45 0.86 9.60
C GLY A 138 -13.71 1.48 10.21
N VAL A 139 -14.03 1.12 11.46
CA VAL A 139 -15.17 1.70 12.19
C VAL A 139 -14.96 3.19 12.43
N ALA A 140 -13.76 3.61 12.85
CA ALA A 140 -13.44 5.02 13.04
C ALA A 140 -13.66 5.84 11.75
N ASN A 141 -13.27 5.28 10.60
CA ASN A 141 -13.50 5.92 9.31
C ASN A 141 -14.99 6.04 8.97
N ILE A 142 -15.77 4.96 9.13
CA ILE A 142 -17.21 4.98 8.86
C ILE A 142 -17.90 6.00 9.77
N VAL A 143 -17.56 6.03 11.06
CA VAL A 143 -18.11 7.00 12.02
C VAL A 143 -17.75 8.43 11.62
N ALA A 144 -16.51 8.71 11.24
CA ALA A 144 -16.09 10.05 10.81
C ALA A 144 -16.86 10.53 9.56
N ASN A 145 -17.09 9.64 8.58
CA ASN A 145 -17.85 9.95 7.37
C ASN A 145 -19.34 10.14 7.63
N LEU A 146 -19.93 9.26 8.45
CA LEU A 146 -21.33 9.34 8.83
C LEU A 146 -21.58 10.64 9.58
N TYR A 147 -20.69 11.00 10.51
CA TYR A 147 -20.77 12.26 11.24
C TYR A 147 -20.70 13.43 10.26
N SER A 148 -19.73 13.44 9.35
CA SER A 148 -19.60 14.51 8.34
C SER A 148 -20.83 14.66 7.42
N SER A 149 -21.62 13.60 7.22
CA SER A 149 -22.80 13.64 6.34
C SER A 149 -24.07 14.10 7.06
N ILE A 150 -24.16 13.85 8.36
CA ILE A 150 -25.31 14.27 9.20
C ILE A 150 -25.06 15.67 9.78
N SER A 151 -23.79 16.09 9.87
CA SER A 151 -23.34 17.24 10.63
C SER A 151 -23.25 18.56 9.87
N ASP A 152 -24.10 18.84 8.87
CA ASP A 152 -24.28 20.24 8.44
C ASP A 152 -24.77 21.14 9.61
N ILE A 153 -25.12 20.53 10.76
CA ILE A 153 -25.59 21.14 12.00
C ILE A 153 -24.54 21.08 13.13
N THR A 154 -23.41 20.37 12.99
CA THR A 154 -22.46 20.14 14.12
C THR A 154 -21.17 20.95 14.01
N ASP A 155 -20.59 21.26 15.17
CA ASP A 155 -19.39 22.10 15.33
C ASP A 155 -18.22 21.63 14.42
N PRO A 156 -17.70 22.50 13.54
CA PRO A 156 -16.59 22.17 12.63
C PRO A 156 -15.33 21.69 13.37
N THR A 157 -15.18 22.06 14.64
CA THR A 157 -14.07 21.63 15.51
C THR A 157 -14.09 20.13 15.72
N ILE A 158 -15.26 19.54 15.99
CA ILE A 158 -15.41 18.09 16.24
C ILE A 158 -15.05 17.30 14.99
N ARG A 159 -15.51 17.75 13.82
CA ARG A 159 -15.18 17.15 12.51
C ARG A 159 -13.67 17.12 12.29
N MET A 160 -13.00 18.25 12.52
CA MET A 160 -11.55 18.35 12.35
C MET A 160 -10.79 17.42 13.31
N VAL A 161 -11.23 17.31 14.57
CA VAL A 161 -10.59 16.42 15.56
C VAL A 161 -10.75 14.96 15.17
N LEU A 162 -11.94 14.52 14.74
CA LEU A 162 -12.20 13.16 14.27
C LEU A 162 -11.34 12.78 13.05
N GLN A 163 -11.24 13.68 12.07
CA GLN A 163 -10.39 13.47 10.89
C GLN A 163 -8.91 13.32 11.25
N LYS A 164 -8.40 14.19 12.14
CA LYS A 164 -7.01 14.10 12.62
C LYS A 164 -6.76 12.83 13.41
N PHE A 165 -7.69 12.45 14.28
CA PHE A 165 -7.58 11.23 15.08
C PHE A 165 -7.51 9.98 14.20
N TYR A 166 -8.38 9.88 13.19
CA TYR A 166 -8.35 8.80 12.21
C TYR A 166 -7.01 8.72 11.46
N LEU A 167 -6.50 9.86 10.99
CA LEU A 167 -5.22 9.92 10.28
C LEU A 167 -4.05 9.46 11.15
N ILE A 168 -4.03 9.86 12.44
CA ILE A 168 -3.02 9.39 13.41
C ILE A 168 -3.16 7.89 13.64
N LEU A 169 -4.38 7.37 13.77
CA LEU A 169 -4.62 5.94 14.00
C LEU A 169 -4.13 5.08 12.82
N SER A 170 -4.43 5.51 11.59
CA SER A 170 -3.95 4.89 10.35
C SER A 170 -2.41 4.91 10.27
N LEU A 171 -1.78 6.05 10.57
CA LEU A 171 -0.33 6.16 10.61
C LEU A 171 0.30 5.21 11.63
N VAL A 172 -0.25 5.13 12.84
CA VAL A 172 0.23 4.23 13.90
C VAL A 172 0.10 2.78 13.47
N LEU A 173 -1.04 2.38 12.88
CA LEU A 173 -1.23 1.02 12.35
C LEU A 173 -0.15 0.68 11.31
N ASN A 174 0.13 1.59 10.38
CA ASN A 174 1.11 1.38 9.33
C ASN A 174 2.54 1.27 9.90
N ILE A 175 2.90 2.11 10.87
CA ILE A 175 4.18 2.01 11.60
C ILE A 175 4.28 0.67 12.34
N LEU A 176 3.23 0.25 13.04
CA LEU A 176 3.24 -1.03 13.77
C LEU A 176 3.41 -2.22 12.82
N ALA A 177 2.70 -2.22 11.70
CA ALA A 177 2.80 -3.28 10.70
C ALA A 177 4.18 -3.33 10.04
N THR A 178 4.75 -2.17 9.67
CA THR A 178 6.10 -2.09 9.11
C THR A 178 7.16 -2.52 10.14
N MET A 179 7.03 -2.12 11.40
CA MET A 179 7.87 -2.60 12.51
C MET A 179 7.78 -4.12 12.71
N LEU A 180 6.58 -4.70 12.63
CA LEU A 180 6.38 -6.16 12.72
C LEU A 180 7.06 -6.91 11.59
N ILE A 181 7.03 -6.37 10.37
CA ILE A 181 7.73 -6.92 9.21
C ILE A 181 9.24 -6.86 9.43
N ALA A 182 9.76 -5.68 9.82
CA ALA A 182 11.18 -5.47 10.09
C ALA A 182 11.68 -6.39 11.22
N TYR A 183 10.91 -6.53 12.29
CA TYR A 183 11.23 -7.40 13.42
C TYR A 183 11.34 -8.87 13.00
N LYS A 184 10.43 -9.36 12.14
CA LYS A 184 10.49 -10.72 11.63
C LYS A 184 11.75 -10.95 10.78
N ILE A 185 12.07 -10.02 9.88
CA ILE A 185 13.29 -10.07 9.07
C ILE A 185 14.53 -10.10 9.98
N TRP A 186 14.55 -9.24 10.99
CA TRP A 186 15.62 -9.21 11.99
C TRP A 186 15.80 -10.55 12.71
N LEU A 187 14.71 -11.19 13.12
CA LEU A 187 14.73 -12.48 13.80
C LEU A 187 15.29 -13.60 12.89
N VAL A 188 14.91 -13.61 11.60
CA VAL A 188 15.47 -14.55 10.61
C VAL A 188 16.97 -14.32 10.42
N LEU A 189 17.38 -13.06 10.23
CA LEU A 189 18.80 -12.71 10.07
C LEU A 189 19.63 -13.06 11.29
N TRP A 190 19.09 -12.82 12.50
CA TRP A 190 19.75 -13.17 13.75
C TRP A 190 19.99 -14.68 13.87
N ASN A 191 18.97 -15.49 13.55
CA ASN A 191 19.07 -16.94 13.58
C ASN A 191 20.12 -17.47 12.58
N LEU A 192 20.22 -16.87 11.40
CA LEU A 192 21.27 -17.20 10.42
C LEU A 192 22.66 -16.85 10.93
N LYS A 193 22.82 -15.69 11.57
CA LYS A 193 24.10 -15.24 12.14
C LYS A 193 24.58 -16.15 13.28
N LEU A 194 23.67 -16.69 14.09
CA LEU A 194 24.00 -17.65 15.14
C LEU A 194 24.43 -19.00 14.55
N LYS A 195 23.74 -19.48 13.51
CA LYS A 195 24.09 -20.73 12.84
C LYS A 195 25.50 -20.69 12.23
N HIS A 196 25.87 -19.58 11.59
CA HIS A 196 27.22 -19.41 11.03
C HIS A 196 28.30 -19.32 12.11
N ARG A 197 28.01 -18.75 13.28
CA ARG A 197 28.94 -18.74 14.42
C ARG A 197 29.18 -20.14 14.99
N ASN A 198 28.17 -21.00 15.00
CA ASN A 198 28.31 -22.36 15.53
C ASN A 198 29.13 -23.28 14.61
N ILE A 199 29.03 -23.11 13.29
CA ILE A 199 29.83 -23.89 12.31
C ILE A 199 31.33 -23.55 12.39
N ASN A 200 31.66 -22.32 12.77
CA ASN A 200 33.04 -21.88 12.97
C ASN A 200 33.55 -22.09 14.41
N GLY A 201 32.78 -22.76 15.28
CA GLY A 201 33.31 -23.26 16.55
C GLY A 201 34.45 -24.25 16.29
N PRO A 202 35.39 -24.44 17.25
CA PRO A 202 36.57 -25.28 17.04
C PRO A 202 36.14 -26.71 16.76
N PHE A 203 36.06 -27.04 15.48
CA PHE A 203 35.79 -28.37 14.98
C PHE A 203 36.99 -29.23 15.39
N LYS A 204 36.93 -29.84 16.57
CA LYS A 204 37.84 -30.93 16.97
C LYS A 204 37.63 -32.03 15.95
N SER A 205 38.48 -32.06 14.94
CA SER A 205 38.43 -33.07 13.87
C SER A 205 38.93 -34.41 14.41
N ASN A 206 38.10 -35.13 15.16
CA ASN A 206 38.30 -36.57 15.31
C ASN A 206 37.70 -37.26 14.10
N LYS A 207 38.51 -37.34 13.04
CA LYS A 207 38.24 -38.16 11.87
C LYS A 207 38.49 -39.63 12.23
N THR A 208 37.44 -40.35 12.61
CA THR A 208 37.36 -41.79 12.33
C THR A 208 36.26 -41.99 11.29
N PHE A 209 36.68 -41.97 10.04
CA PHE A 209 35.83 -42.08 8.86
C PHE A 209 35.42 -43.55 8.69
N VAL A 210 34.34 -43.97 9.34
CA VAL A 210 33.67 -45.23 9.02
C VAL A 210 32.76 -44.95 7.82
N LYS A 211 33.18 -45.43 6.63
CA LYS A 211 32.33 -45.48 5.44
C LYS A 211 31.15 -46.41 5.72
N ASP A 212 29.95 -45.88 5.91
CA ASP A 212 28.73 -46.67 5.86
C ASP A 212 28.07 -46.49 4.47
N PRO A 213 28.06 -47.53 3.61
CA PRO A 213 27.56 -47.46 2.24
C PRO A 213 26.03 -47.64 2.10
N ARG A 214 25.21 -47.43 3.14
CA ARG A 214 23.76 -47.80 3.08
C ARG A 214 22.73 -46.72 3.41
N VAL A 215 22.96 -45.44 3.10
CA VAL A 215 21.89 -44.42 3.23
C VAL A 215 21.65 -43.71 1.90
N THR A 216 20.94 -44.41 1.03
CA THR A 216 20.26 -43.85 -0.13
C THR A 216 18.78 -43.65 0.20
N HIS A 217 18.24 -42.48 -0.18
CA HIS A 217 16.80 -42.13 -0.28
C HIS A 217 16.02 -41.74 1.00
N ALA A 218 16.16 -40.47 1.41
CA ALA A 218 15.10 -39.58 1.95
C ALA A 218 15.83 -38.28 2.34
N ASN A 219 15.40 -37.04 2.12
CA ASN A 219 14.07 -36.45 2.02
C ASN A 219 14.29 -34.99 1.53
N TRP A 220 14.18 -34.71 0.23
CA TRP A 220 14.50 -33.39 -0.35
C TRP A 220 13.34 -32.38 -0.35
N LYS A 221 12.35 -32.54 0.55
CA LYS A 221 11.08 -31.79 0.46
C LYS A 221 11.04 -30.44 1.21
N TYR A 222 12.12 -30.03 1.88
CA TYR A 222 12.16 -28.78 2.66
C TYR A 222 12.93 -27.62 2.00
N SER A 223 13.48 -27.79 0.79
CA SER A 223 14.33 -26.76 0.16
C SER A 223 13.60 -25.69 -0.66
N SER A 224 12.30 -25.84 -0.99
CA SER A 224 11.66 -24.98 -1.99
C SER A 224 11.04 -23.68 -1.45
N TRP A 225 10.98 -23.47 -0.13
CA TRP A 225 10.34 -22.29 0.47
C TRP A 225 11.32 -21.20 0.90
N VAL A 226 12.62 -21.50 0.99
CA VAL A 226 13.67 -20.54 1.39
C VAL A 226 14.20 -19.73 0.20
N ASP A 227 14.05 -20.22 -1.03
CA ASP A 227 14.55 -19.51 -2.22
C ASP A 227 13.62 -18.40 -2.73
N LEU A 228 12.34 -18.42 -2.37
CA LEU A 228 11.39 -17.39 -2.83
C LEU A 228 11.46 -16.09 -2.02
N THR A 229 12.00 -16.10 -0.80
CA THR A 229 12.21 -14.87 -0.02
C THR A 229 13.57 -14.21 -0.26
N ARG A 230 14.44 -14.85 -1.06
CA ARG A 230 15.80 -14.36 -1.35
C ARG A 230 15.90 -13.50 -2.61
N LEU A 231 14.87 -13.48 -3.45
CA LEU A 231 14.88 -12.77 -4.74
C LEU A 231 14.19 -11.40 -4.74
N ASP A 232 13.47 -11.02 -3.69
CA ASP A 232 12.68 -9.77 -3.67
C ASP A 232 13.29 -8.62 -2.82
N PHE A 233 14.55 -8.75 -2.36
CA PHE A 233 15.20 -7.72 -1.51
C PHE A 233 16.50 -7.12 -2.06
N VAL A 234 16.84 -7.40 -3.33
CA VAL A 234 17.92 -6.72 -4.03
C VAL A 234 17.42 -6.26 -5.39
N GLN A 235 16.70 -5.15 -5.41
CA GLN A 235 16.55 -4.17 -6.50
C GLN A 235 15.62 -3.05 -6.03
#